data_AF-A0A0B8NT24-F1
#
_entry.id   AF-A0A0B8NT24-F1
#
_cell.length_a   1.000
_cell.length_b   1.000
_cell.length_c   1.000
_cell.angle_alpha   90.00
_cell.angle_beta   90.00
_cell.angle_gamma   90.00
#
_symmetry.space_group_name_H-M   'P 1'
#
loop_
_entity.id
_entity.type
_entity.pdbx_description
1 polymer ?
#
loop_
_entity_poly.entity_id
_entity_poly.type
_entity_poly.pdbx_seq_one_letter_code
_entity_poly.pdbx_strand_id
1 'polypeptide(L)' 'MNIIDRLAINTAIFDGHDLKISLKTIKSLGVKKVEFAFNQGYVGQLDRDMFSENHANYLLSLLEKEGLTTDALAAP' A
#
# COMPACT_ATOMS: atom_id res chain seq x y z
N MET A 1 15.44 -13.28 11.39
CA MET A 1 14.34 -12.62 10.65
C MET A 1 13.05 -12.96 11.37
N ASN A 2 12.28 -11.97 11.80
CA ASN A 2 11.06 -12.22 12.58
C ASN A 2 9.94 -12.65 11.63
N ILE A 3 8.98 -13.43 12.12
CA ILE A 3 7.84 -13.89 11.29
C ILE A 3 7.05 -12.71 10.71
N ILE A 4 6.96 -11.60 11.45
CA ILE A 4 6.27 -10.38 11.04
C ILE A 4 6.94 -9.67 9.86
N ASP A 5 8.26 -9.84 9.65
CA ASP A 5 8.97 -9.26 8.49
C ASP A 5 8.56 -9.97 7.17
N ARG A 6 7.92 -11.15 7.26
CA ARG A 6 7.42 -11.92 6.10
C ARG A 6 5.97 -11.60 5.75
N LEU A 7 5.29 -10.80 6.57
CA LEU A 7 3.88 -10.45 6.37
C LEU A 7 3.78 -9.08 5.71
N ALA A 8 2.77 -8.93 4.86
CA ALA A 8 2.33 -7.65 4.32
C ALA A 8 0.88 -7.40 4.71
N ILE A 9 0.52 -6.13 4.90
CA ILE A 9 -0.88 -5.74 5.07
C ILE A 9 -1.38 -5.15 3.75
N ASN A 10 -2.49 -5.70 3.27
CA ASN A 10 -3.18 -5.20 2.08
C ASN A 10 -3.99 -3.94 2.43
N THR A 11 -3.91 -2.88 1.61
CA THR A 11 -4.55 -1.60 1.93
C THR A 11 -6.09 -1.63 1.85
N ALA A 12 -6.70 -2.63 1.21
CA ALA A 12 -8.16 -2.75 1.11
C ALA A 12 -8.85 -2.84 2.48
N ILE A 13 -8.16 -3.29 3.53
CA ILE A 13 -8.72 -3.33 4.90
C ILE A 13 -8.99 -1.92 5.47
N PHE A 14 -8.42 -0.89 4.85
CA PHE A 14 -8.57 0.52 5.24
C PHE A 14 -9.52 1.28 4.29
N ASP A 15 -10.51 0.61 3.70
CA ASP A 15 -11.50 1.27 2.86
C ASP A 15 -12.17 2.47 3.56
N GLY A 16 -12.31 3.58 2.84
CA GLY A 16 -12.79 4.86 3.37
C GLY A 16 -11.79 5.66 4.22
N HIS A 17 -10.57 5.16 4.47
CA HIS A 17 -9.53 5.90 5.19
C HIS A 17 -8.53 6.57 4.24
N ASP A 18 -7.94 7.68 4.67
CA ASP A 18 -6.82 8.32 3.98
C ASP A 18 -5.61 7.38 3.91
N LEU A 19 -4.95 7.32 2.76
CA LEU A 19 -3.83 6.40 2.53
C LEU A 19 -2.65 6.69 3.47
N LYS A 20 -2.34 7.95 3.78
CA LYS A 20 -1.22 8.29 4.69
C LYS A 20 -1.54 7.84 6.12
N ILE A 21 -2.79 7.99 6.55
CA ILE A 21 -3.24 7.48 7.85
C ILE A 21 -3.08 5.96 7.88
N SER A 22 -3.52 5.27 6.84
CA SER A 22 -3.43 3.81 6.71
C SER A 22 -1.97 3.31 6.80
N LEU A 23 -1.05 3.93 6.07
CA LEU A 23 0.38 3.59 6.12
C LEU A 23 0.99 3.82 7.51
N LYS A 24 0.64 4.91 8.20
CA LYS A 24 1.07 5.15 9.59
C LYS A 24 0.55 4.09 10.56
N THR A 25 -0.70 3.67 10.38
CA THR A 25 -1.28 2.59 11.18
C THR A 25 -0.53 1.28 10.94
N ILE A 26 -0.26 0.90 9.69
CA ILE A 26 0.52 -0.31 9.36
C ILE A 26 1.90 -0.28 10.04
N LYS A 27 2.60 0.85 9.96
CA LYS A 27 3.89 1.04 10.64
C LYS A 27 3.79 0.84 12.15
N SER A 28 2.74 1.37 12.79
CA SER A 28 2.55 1.21 14.25
C SER A 28 2.33 -0.23 14.69
N LEU A 29 1.90 -1.12 13.78
CA LEU A 29 1.74 -2.56 14.03
C LEU A 29 3.06 -3.33 13.91
N GLY A 30 4.16 -2.67 13.53
CA GLY A 30 5.49 -3.28 13.37
C GLY A 30 5.68 -4.07 12.08
N VAL A 31 4.71 -4.04 11.17
CA VAL A 31 4.82 -4.64 9.83
C VAL A 31 5.57 -3.67 8.91
N LYS A 32 6.46 -4.21 8.06
CA LYS A 32 7.29 -3.42 7.14
C LYS A 32 6.85 -3.48 5.68
N LYS A 33 5.92 -4.38 5.35
CA LYS A 33 5.46 -4.60 3.98
C LYS A 33 4.00 -4.21 3.82
N VAL A 34 3.70 -3.60 2.68
CA VAL A 34 2.35 -3.22 2.25
C VAL A 34 2.08 -3.85 0.89
N GLU A 35 0.85 -4.30 0.68
CA GLU A 35 0.33 -4.62 -0.65
C GLU A 35 -0.75 -3.57 -0.98
N PHE A 36 -0.54 -2.79 -2.04
CA PHE A 36 -1.54 -1.81 -2.44
C PHE A 36 -2.71 -2.50 -3.13
N ALA A 37 -3.93 -2.18 -2.72
CA ALA A 37 -5.14 -2.58 -3.44
C ALA A 37 -5.51 -1.54 -4.51
N PHE A 38 -5.64 -1.99 -5.75
CA PHE A 38 -6.17 -1.21 -6.87
C PHE A 38 -7.36 -1.93 -7.48
N ASN A 39 -8.49 -1.96 -6.78
CA ASN A 39 -9.76 -2.44 -7.32
C ASN A 39 -10.79 -1.31 -7.34
N GLN A 40 -11.77 -1.40 -8.25
CA GLN A 40 -12.78 -0.35 -8.45
C GLN A 40 -13.52 0.03 -7.15
N GLY A 41 -13.80 -0.94 -6.27
CA GLY A 41 -14.49 -0.70 -5.00
C GLY A 41 -13.68 0.14 -4.02
N TYR A 42 -12.34 -0.01 -4.05
CA TYR A 42 -11.43 0.66 -3.13
C TYR A 42 -10.91 1.99 -3.67
N VAL A 43 -10.50 2.05 -4.95
CA VAL A 43 -9.95 3.29 -5.54
C VAL A 43 -11.02 4.14 -6.23
N GLY A 44 -12.25 3.65 -6.33
CA GLY A 44 -13.41 4.37 -6.85
C GLY A 44 -13.45 4.51 -8.37
N GLN A 45 -12.36 4.95 -9.00
CA GLN A 45 -12.18 5.02 -10.45
C GLN A 45 -10.83 4.41 -10.81
N LEU A 46 -10.83 3.11 -11.12
CA LEU A 46 -9.62 2.43 -11.53
C LEU A 46 -9.18 2.95 -12.91
N ASP A 47 -7.97 3.48 -12.97
CA ASP A 47 -7.37 4.04 -14.19
C ASP A 47 -6.08 3.28 -14.55
N ARG A 48 -5.76 3.20 -15.85
CA ARG A 48 -4.52 2.58 -16.34
C ARG A 48 -3.28 3.31 -15.83
N ASP A 49 -3.36 4.62 -15.63
CA ASP A 49 -2.27 5.44 -15.10
C ASP A 49 -1.89 5.02 -13.68
N MET A 50 -2.78 4.36 -12.93
CA MET A 50 -2.45 3.78 -11.63
C MET A 50 -1.44 2.63 -11.71
N PHE A 51 -1.23 2.05 -12.88
CA PHE A 51 -0.23 1.00 -13.14
C PHE A 51 0.98 1.51 -13.90
N SER A 52 1.11 2.84 -14.05
CA SER A 52 2.27 3.47 -14.67
C SER A 52 3.49 3.51 -13.75
N GLU A 53 4.68 3.66 -14.35
CA GLU A 53 5.93 3.86 -13.60
C GLU A 53 5.89 5.13 -12.73
N ASN A 54 5.27 6.21 -13.21
CA ASN A 54 5.12 7.45 -12.45
C ASN A 54 4.30 7.24 -11.18
N HIS A 55 3.19 6.49 -11.28
CA HIS A 55 2.39 6.18 -10.12
C HIS A 55 3.11 5.22 -9.16
N ALA A 56 3.83 4.23 -9.67
CA ALA A 56 4.68 3.37 -8.84
C ALA A 56 5.72 4.18 -8.06
N ASN A 57 6.42 5.12 -8.70
CA ASN A 57 7.38 6.01 -8.05
C ASN A 57 6.71 6.89 -6.98
N TYR A 58 5.50 7.38 -7.24
CA TYR A 58 4.71 8.10 -6.24
C TYR A 58 4.43 7.22 -5.00
N LEU A 59 3.93 6.00 -5.20
CA LEU A 59 3.66 5.07 -4.10
C LEU A 59 4.91 4.74 -3.30
N LEU A 60 6.04 4.47 -3.96
CA LEU A 60 7.33 4.22 -3.30
C LEU A 60 7.77 5.42 -2.45
N SER A 61 7.57 6.66 -2.93
CA SER A 61 7.88 7.87 -2.17
C SER A 61 7.03 8.03 -0.90
N LEU A 62 5.81 7.48 -0.88
CA LEU A 62 4.97 7.47 0.32
C LEU A 62 5.47 6.43 1.33
N LEU A 63 5.87 5.26 0.85
CA LEU A 63 6.39 4.18 1.69
C LEU A 63 7.73 4.55 2.34
N GLU A 64 8.64 5.20 1.59
CA GLU A 64 9.95 5.64 2.08
C GLU A 64 9.82 6.52 3.33
N LYS A 65 8.87 7.47 3.32
CA LYS A 65 8.60 8.36 4.46
C LYS A 65 8.19 7.61 5.73
N GLU A 66 7.57 6.45 5.57
CA GLU A 66 7.11 5.62 6.68
C GLU A 66 8.05 4.46 7.00
N GLY A 67 9.11 4.23 6.22
CA GLY A 67 10.02 3.08 6.37
C GLY A 67 9.36 1.75 5.97
N LEU A 68 8.39 1.80 5.07
CA LEU A 68 7.66 0.65 4.55
C LEU A 68 8.20 0.25 3.17
N THR A 69 7.85 -0.95 2.72
CA THR A 69 8.24 -1.52 1.43
C THR A 69 7.06 -2.23 0.78
N THR A 70 7.15 -2.48 -0.52
CA THR A 70 6.17 -3.28 -1.25
C THR A 70 6.87 -4.07 -2.33
N ASP A 71 6.41 -5.31 -2.53
CA ASP A 71 6.87 -6.20 -3.62
C ASP A 71 5.71 -6.52 -4.58
N ALA A 72 4.50 -6.06 -4.27
CA ALA A 72 3.28 -6.46 -4.97
C ALA A 72 2.17 -5.41 -4.85
N LEU A 73 1.29 -5.41 -5.84
CA LEU A 73 0.00 -4.73 -5.80
C LEU A 73 -1.09 -5.71 -6.24
N ALA A 74 -2.30 -5.52 -5.75
CA ALA A 74 -3.48 -6.26 -6.17
C ALA A 74 -4.27 -5.44 -7.21
N ALA A 75 -4.62 -6.06 -8.32
CA ALA A 75 -5.43 -5.49 -9.40
C ALA A 75 -6.51 -6.51 -9.83
N PRO A 76 -7.69 -6.07 -10.31
CA PRO A 76 -8.72 -6.93 -10.86
C PRO A 76 -8.33 -7.55 -12.21
#